data_AF-A0A1F4UIQ9-F1
#
_entry.id   AF-A0A1F4UIQ9-F1
#
_cell.length_a   1.000
_cell.length_b   1.000
_cell.length_c   1.000
_cell.angle_alpha   90.00
_cell.angle_beta   90.00
_cell.angle_gamma   90.00
#
_symmetry.space_group_name_H-M   'P 1'
#
loop_
_entity.id
_entity.type
_entity.pdbx_description
1 polymer ?
#
loop_
_entity_poly.entity_id
_entity_poly.type
_entity_poly.pdbx_seq_one_letter_code
_entity_poly.pdbx_strand_id
1 'polypeptide(L)'
;MSSQNYSIVEEEFNSLQTLTPKEKYKKIRSVASLAETALKTANDVDEIGFYAKIFKMANNSRLLNKAKVKEFELKGISEVKTLKTKLGSVNIESGLISVGDPALSYKNEYDTKKIVKEMNQGNFYCIGSGGDGTFDVTLRQVGVDEPLLGPKEYKFITNNSKTSVIKITSGFVKCADFWDVSRSAVGGVGYEIENGFYKTAFYLKEIRDKYFGFVVVLSKTDKIYAPELTEIETLG
;
A
#
# COMPACT_ATOMS: atom_id res chain seq x y z
N MET A 1 -5.37 -16.09 -25.38
CA MET A 1 -4.45 -17.20 -25.67
C MET A 1 -3.34 -17.12 -24.65
N SER A 2 -3.19 -18.13 -23.80
CA SER A 2 -2.10 -18.18 -22.81
C SER A 2 -0.75 -18.28 -23.54
N SER A 3 0.23 -17.47 -23.14
CA SER A 3 1.56 -17.54 -23.71
C SER A 3 2.28 -18.84 -23.30
N GLN A 4 3.15 -19.39 -24.16
CA GLN A 4 3.95 -20.58 -23.82
C GLN A 4 4.74 -20.39 -22.52
N ASN A 5 5.14 -19.15 -22.23
CA ASN A 5 5.80 -18.77 -20.97
C ASN A 5 4.86 -18.87 -19.76
N TYR A 6 3.57 -18.51 -19.89
CA TYR A 6 2.59 -18.65 -18.83
C TYR A 6 2.39 -20.11 -18.41
N SER A 7 2.19 -21.02 -19.38
CA SER A 7 1.99 -22.45 -19.09
C SER A 7 3.16 -23.07 -18.31
N ILE A 8 4.40 -22.72 -18.66
CA ILE A 8 5.60 -23.21 -17.95
C ILE A 8 5.62 -22.71 -16.50
N VAL A 9 5.31 -21.42 -16.27
CA VAL A 9 5.27 -20.85 -14.92
C VAL A 9 4.15 -21.47 -14.10
N GLU A 10 2.98 -21.71 -14.70
CA GLU A 10 1.83 -22.33 -14.06
C GLU A 10 2.12 -23.78 -13.63
N GLU A 11 2.74 -24.57 -14.51
CA GLU A 11 3.15 -25.95 -14.21
C GLU A 11 4.14 -26.00 -13.03
N GLU A 12 5.19 -25.16 -13.09
CA GLU A 12 6.19 -25.09 -12.03
C GLU A 12 5.59 -24.60 -10.70
N PHE A 13 4.66 -23.64 -10.75
CA PHE A 13 3.95 -23.19 -9.56
C PHE A 13 3.05 -24.28 -8.96
N ASN A 14 2.31 -25.01 -9.80
CA ASN A 14 1.45 -26.11 -9.36
C ASN A 14 2.25 -27.26 -8.74
N SER A 15 3.47 -27.51 -9.22
CA SER A 15 4.38 -28.50 -8.62
C SER A 15 4.74 -28.19 -7.15
N LEU A 16 4.55 -26.94 -6.68
CA LEU A 16 4.77 -26.58 -5.27
C LEU A 16 3.76 -27.24 -4.33
N GLN A 17 2.60 -27.67 -4.83
CA GLN A 17 1.54 -28.22 -3.97
C GLN A 17 1.99 -29.52 -3.28
N THR A 18 2.80 -30.33 -3.95
CA THR A 18 3.25 -31.65 -3.49
C THR A 18 4.49 -31.61 -2.58
N LEU A 19 5.12 -30.45 -2.43
CA LEU A 19 6.38 -30.29 -1.69
C LEU A 19 6.19 -30.03 -0.20
N THR A 20 7.23 -30.29 0.60
CA THR A 20 7.27 -29.86 2.01
C THR A 20 7.48 -28.34 2.14
N PRO A 21 7.15 -27.70 3.27
CA PRO A 21 7.33 -26.25 3.44
C PRO A 21 8.76 -25.75 3.15
N LYS A 22 9.78 -26.50 3.55
CA LYS A 22 11.20 -26.16 3.32
C LYS A 22 11.55 -26.18 1.83
N GLU A 23 11.04 -27.17 1.10
CA GLU A 23 11.24 -27.30 -0.35
C GLU A 23 10.47 -26.23 -1.12
N LYS A 24 9.22 -25.92 -0.69
CA LYS A 24 8.43 -24.80 -1.26
C LYS A 24 9.19 -23.48 -1.14
N TYR A 25 9.77 -23.19 0.02
CA TYR A 25 10.54 -21.97 0.24
C TYR A 25 11.77 -21.84 -0.68
N LYS A 26 12.44 -22.96 -0.98
CA LYS A 26 13.57 -22.96 -1.91
C LYS A 26 13.09 -22.83 -3.36
N LYS A 27 12.05 -23.57 -3.73
CA LYS A 27 11.56 -23.64 -5.11
C LYS A 27 10.82 -22.37 -5.54
N ILE A 28 10.08 -21.70 -4.65
CA ILE A 28 9.33 -20.47 -4.98
C ILE A 28 10.23 -19.35 -5.54
N ARG A 29 11.49 -19.27 -5.12
CA ARG A 29 12.46 -18.31 -5.66
C ARG A 29 12.80 -18.60 -7.13
N SER A 30 12.90 -19.87 -7.50
CA SER A 30 13.11 -20.30 -8.89
C SER A 30 11.87 -20.01 -9.73
N VAL A 31 10.68 -20.31 -9.23
CA VAL A 31 9.41 -20.01 -9.90
C VAL A 31 9.25 -18.49 -10.11
N ALA A 32 9.64 -17.68 -9.13
CA ALA A 32 9.66 -16.22 -9.27
C ALA A 32 10.65 -15.74 -10.35
N SER A 33 11.81 -16.39 -10.51
CA SER A 33 12.74 -16.06 -11.60
C SER A 33 12.13 -16.33 -12.99
N LEU A 34 11.43 -17.46 -13.13
CA LEU A 34 10.69 -17.79 -14.35
C LEU A 34 9.58 -16.77 -14.63
N ALA A 35 8.79 -16.43 -13.60
CA ALA A 35 7.73 -15.43 -13.70
C ALA A 35 8.28 -14.03 -14.05
N GLU A 36 9.46 -13.62 -13.55
CA GLU A 36 10.10 -12.35 -13.95
C GLU A 36 10.43 -12.34 -15.45
N THR A 37 10.86 -13.47 -15.99
CA THR A 37 11.17 -13.61 -17.41
C THR A 37 9.89 -13.53 -18.25
N ALA A 38 8.86 -14.27 -17.86
CA ALA A 38 7.56 -14.28 -18.52
C ALA A 38 6.87 -12.91 -18.49
N LEU A 39 6.99 -12.17 -17.38
CA LEU A 39 6.42 -10.83 -17.20
C LEU A 39 6.84 -9.84 -18.30
N LYS A 40 8.03 -9.97 -18.88
CA LYS A 40 8.53 -9.06 -19.92
C LYS A 40 7.65 -9.07 -21.17
N THR A 41 7.09 -10.23 -21.50
CA THR A 41 6.27 -10.47 -22.69
C THR A 41 4.78 -10.54 -22.37
N ALA A 42 4.40 -10.51 -21.09
CA ALA A 42 3.02 -10.58 -20.66
C ALA A 42 2.21 -9.39 -21.19
N ASN A 43 1.06 -9.70 -21.80
CA ASN A 43 0.14 -8.74 -22.41
C ASN A 43 -1.30 -8.90 -21.90
N ASP A 44 -1.49 -9.71 -20.86
CA ASP A 44 -2.76 -9.99 -20.23
C ASP A 44 -2.71 -9.67 -18.72
N VAL A 45 -3.78 -9.06 -18.21
CA VAL A 45 -3.84 -8.59 -16.82
C VAL A 45 -3.97 -9.77 -15.84
N ASP A 46 -4.65 -10.85 -16.23
CA ASP A 46 -4.81 -12.03 -15.38
C ASP A 46 -3.49 -12.79 -15.26
N GLU A 47 -2.72 -12.90 -16.35
CA GLU A 47 -1.35 -13.44 -16.32
C GLU A 47 -0.44 -12.65 -15.35
N ILE A 48 -0.49 -11.31 -15.39
CA ILE A 48 0.27 -10.45 -14.48
C ILE A 48 -0.19 -10.63 -13.02
N GLY A 49 -1.50 -10.75 -12.79
CA GLY A 49 -2.07 -11.03 -11.48
C GLY A 49 -1.56 -12.34 -10.89
N PHE A 50 -1.45 -13.38 -11.72
CA PHE A 50 -0.85 -14.65 -11.33
C PHE A 50 0.64 -14.50 -10.96
N TYR A 51 1.43 -13.79 -11.76
CA TYR A 51 2.85 -13.55 -11.45
C TYR A 51 3.04 -12.73 -10.17
N ALA A 52 2.19 -11.71 -9.94
CA ALA A 52 2.20 -10.93 -8.71
C ALA A 52 1.98 -11.82 -7.47
N LYS A 53 1.08 -12.81 -7.54
CA LYS A 53 0.88 -13.81 -6.47
C LYS A 53 2.15 -14.60 -6.19
N ILE A 54 2.86 -15.05 -7.24
CA ILE A 54 4.14 -15.76 -7.11
C ILE A 54 5.18 -14.86 -6.43
N PHE A 55 5.32 -13.61 -6.87
CA PHE A 55 6.29 -12.67 -6.29
C PHE A 55 6.00 -12.36 -4.82
N LYS A 56 4.72 -12.27 -4.44
CA LYS A 56 4.29 -12.13 -3.05
C LYS A 56 4.69 -13.35 -2.22
N MET A 57 4.43 -14.57 -2.71
CA MET A 57 4.84 -15.81 -2.03
C MET A 57 6.37 -15.95 -1.92
N ALA A 58 7.11 -15.42 -2.89
CA ALA A 58 8.57 -15.40 -2.88
C ALA A 58 9.16 -14.29 -1.97
N ASN A 59 8.31 -13.46 -1.35
CA ASN A 59 8.70 -12.26 -0.62
C ASN A 59 9.64 -11.34 -1.44
N ASN A 60 9.30 -11.10 -2.72
CA ASN A 60 10.12 -10.30 -3.64
C ASN A 60 9.38 -9.05 -4.11
N SER A 61 9.41 -8.00 -3.30
CA SER A 61 8.72 -6.73 -3.55
C SER A 61 9.17 -6.03 -4.83
N ARG A 62 10.45 -6.14 -5.21
CA ARG A 62 10.95 -5.57 -6.46
C ARG A 62 10.21 -6.14 -7.66
N LEU A 63 9.99 -7.46 -7.69
CA LEU A 63 9.26 -8.13 -8.77
C LEU A 63 7.77 -7.83 -8.71
N LEU A 64 7.20 -7.79 -7.50
CA LEU A 64 5.80 -7.40 -7.31
C LEU A 64 5.53 -6.00 -7.89
N ASN A 65 6.43 -5.06 -7.67
CA ASN A 65 6.31 -3.70 -8.22
C ASN A 65 6.49 -3.66 -9.73
N LYS A 66 7.41 -4.45 -10.30
CA LYS A 66 7.50 -4.59 -11.76
C LYS A 66 6.19 -5.12 -12.36
N ALA A 67 5.56 -6.10 -11.72
CA ALA A 67 4.26 -6.62 -12.16
C ALA A 67 3.20 -5.52 -12.12
N LYS A 68 3.16 -4.73 -11.05
CA LYS A 68 2.21 -3.62 -10.91
C LYS A 68 2.40 -2.52 -11.96
N VAL A 69 3.65 -2.15 -12.28
CA VAL A 69 3.94 -1.21 -13.38
C VAL A 69 3.38 -1.74 -14.70
N LYS A 70 3.65 -3.01 -15.02
CA LYS A 70 3.17 -3.63 -16.26
C LYS A 70 1.64 -3.69 -16.31
N GLU A 71 0.99 -4.00 -15.18
CA GLU A 71 -0.47 -3.98 -15.07
C GLU A 71 -1.06 -2.61 -15.43
N PHE A 72 -0.44 -1.53 -14.93
CA PHE A 72 -0.86 -0.16 -15.25
C PHE A 72 -0.64 0.22 -16.70
N GLU A 73 0.50 -0.17 -17.27
CA GLU A 73 0.78 0.01 -18.69
C GLU A 73 -0.31 -0.65 -19.56
N LEU A 74 -0.71 -1.89 -19.24
CA LEU A 74 -1.77 -2.60 -19.97
C LEU A 74 -3.15 -1.98 -19.77
N LYS A 75 -3.41 -1.39 -18.60
CA LYS A 75 -4.66 -0.64 -18.32
C LYS A 75 -4.66 0.76 -18.95
N GLY A 76 -3.60 1.16 -19.67
CA GLY A 76 -3.47 2.47 -20.28
C GLY A 76 -3.26 3.61 -19.28
N ILE A 77 -2.90 3.30 -18.04
CA ILE A 77 -2.68 4.29 -16.97
C ILE A 77 -1.20 4.70 -17.00
N SER A 78 -0.87 5.66 -17.86
CA SER A 78 0.50 6.19 -17.98
C SER A 78 0.83 7.23 -16.90
N GLU A 79 -0.17 7.97 -16.41
CA GLU A 79 -0.01 9.01 -15.41
C GLU A 79 -1.20 9.03 -14.44
N VAL A 80 -0.89 9.10 -13.14
CA VAL A 80 -1.88 9.36 -12.09
C VAL A 80 -1.81 10.85 -11.77
N LYS A 81 -2.88 11.59 -12.10
CA LYS A 81 -2.95 13.03 -11.83
C LYS A 81 -2.95 13.30 -10.33
N THR A 82 -1.93 14.00 -9.85
CA THR A 82 -1.88 14.52 -8.48
C THR A 82 -2.71 15.80 -8.40
N LEU A 83 -3.62 15.88 -7.43
CA LEU A 83 -4.45 17.06 -7.18
C LEU A 83 -3.85 17.95 -6.09
N LYS A 84 -3.37 17.35 -4.99
CA LYS A 84 -2.73 18.03 -3.87
C LYS A 84 -1.62 17.16 -3.31
N THR A 85 -0.53 17.77 -2.85
CA THR A 85 0.57 17.07 -2.18
C THR A 85 1.16 17.93 -1.08
N LYS A 86 1.50 17.29 0.03
CA LYS A 86 2.35 17.86 1.08
C LYS A 86 3.47 16.88 1.40
N LEU A 87 4.68 17.41 1.45
CA LEU A 87 5.88 16.69 1.89
C LEU A 87 6.22 17.15 3.31
N GLY A 88 6.76 16.23 4.09
CA GLY A 88 7.34 16.50 5.40
C GLY A 88 7.86 15.22 6.01
N SER A 89 8.08 15.22 7.32
CA SER A 89 8.53 14.04 8.05
C SER A 89 7.64 13.85 9.28
N VAL A 90 7.51 12.60 9.70
CA VAL A 90 6.76 12.19 10.89
C VAL A 90 7.71 11.43 11.81
N ASN A 91 7.77 11.81 13.08
CA ASN A 91 8.42 11.01 14.10
C ASN A 91 7.42 9.99 14.63
N ILE A 92 7.77 8.71 14.56
CA ILE A 92 6.94 7.59 15.01
C ILE A 92 7.54 7.02 16.28
N GLU A 93 6.70 6.92 17.32
CA GLU A 93 7.06 6.36 18.63
C GLU A 93 6.12 5.23 19.06
N SER A 94 4.96 5.13 18.41
CA SER A 94 3.96 4.10 18.67
C SER A 94 4.17 2.80 17.88
N GLY A 95 5.19 2.76 17.02
CA GLY A 95 5.33 1.75 15.96
C GLY A 95 4.22 1.79 14.90
N LEU A 96 3.34 2.80 14.90
CA LEU A 96 2.21 2.95 13.98
C LEU A 96 2.21 4.33 13.32
N ILE A 97 2.07 4.35 11.98
CA ILE A 97 1.76 5.57 11.22
C ILE A 97 0.29 5.58 10.83
N SER A 98 -0.35 6.75 10.96
CA SER A 98 -1.78 6.90 10.77
C SER A 98 -2.12 8.09 9.88
N VAL A 99 -3.18 7.95 9.08
CA VAL A 99 -3.79 9.02 8.30
C VAL A 99 -5.28 9.14 8.63
N GLY A 100 -5.77 10.35 8.84
CA GLY A 100 -7.17 10.56 9.20
C GLY A 100 -7.53 12.05 9.31
N ASP A 101 -8.79 12.28 9.69
CA ASP A 101 -9.26 13.59 10.12
C ASP A 101 -8.92 13.79 11.60
N PRO A 102 -8.18 14.85 11.99
CA PRO A 102 -7.89 15.11 13.40
C PRO A 102 -9.12 15.26 14.30
N ALA A 103 -10.28 15.63 13.75
CA ALA A 103 -11.53 15.71 14.51
C ALA A 103 -12.10 14.33 14.87
N LEU A 104 -11.65 13.26 14.21
CA LEU A 104 -12.08 11.89 14.46
C LEU A 104 -11.02 11.19 15.33
N SER A 105 -11.20 11.29 16.64
CA SER A 105 -10.22 10.83 17.62
C SER A 105 -10.42 9.37 18.04
N TYR A 106 -9.32 8.62 18.15
CA TYR A 106 -9.26 7.43 19.00
C TYR A 106 -8.90 7.85 20.43
N LYS A 107 -9.81 7.66 21.39
CA LYS A 107 -9.60 8.07 22.80
C LYS A 107 -9.45 6.92 23.78
N ASN A 108 -9.52 5.68 23.28
CA ASN A 108 -9.41 4.51 24.13
C ASN A 108 -7.94 4.18 24.41
N GLU A 109 -7.72 3.30 25.38
CA GLU A 109 -6.43 2.64 25.56
C GLU A 109 -6.04 1.84 24.31
N TYR A 110 -4.74 1.55 24.20
CA TYR A 110 -4.21 0.78 23.09
C TYR A 110 -4.81 -0.64 23.09
N ASP A 111 -5.65 -0.91 22.10
CA ASP A 111 -6.31 -2.20 21.91
C ASP A 111 -6.48 -2.42 20.41
N THR A 112 -5.72 -3.37 19.87
CA THR A 112 -5.67 -3.62 18.42
C THR A 112 -7.03 -3.97 17.84
N LYS A 113 -7.91 -4.65 18.58
CA LYS A 113 -9.26 -4.99 18.09
C LYS A 113 -10.14 -3.76 17.99
N LYS A 114 -10.06 -2.86 18.96
CA LYS A 114 -10.79 -1.59 18.92
C LYS A 114 -10.23 -0.67 17.84
N ILE A 115 -8.91 -0.60 17.68
CA ILE A 115 -8.26 0.18 16.62
C ILE A 115 -8.74 -0.30 15.25
N VAL A 116 -8.73 -1.61 14.98
CA VAL A 116 -9.22 -2.19 13.72
C VAL A 116 -10.70 -1.88 13.51
N LYS A 117 -11.53 -1.95 14.56
CA LYS A 117 -12.95 -1.58 14.48
C LYS A 117 -13.12 -0.11 14.06
N GLU A 118 -12.35 0.80 14.62
CA GLU A 118 -12.41 2.24 14.31
C GLU A 118 -11.88 2.53 12.90
N MET A 119 -10.87 1.78 12.44
CA MET A 119 -10.42 1.81 11.05
C MET A 119 -11.51 1.35 10.09
N ASN A 120 -12.25 0.28 10.43
CA ASN A 120 -13.39 -0.21 9.63
C ASN A 120 -14.58 0.76 9.65
N GLN A 121 -14.65 1.67 10.61
CA GLN A 121 -15.62 2.78 10.61
C GLN A 121 -15.14 4.01 9.82
N GLY A 122 -13.89 3.97 9.32
CA GLY A 122 -13.28 5.03 8.54
C GLY A 122 -12.85 6.25 9.34
N ASN A 123 -12.69 6.15 10.66
CA ASN A 123 -12.27 7.29 11.48
C ASN A 123 -10.81 7.68 11.19
N PHE A 124 -9.97 6.69 10.94
CA PHE A 124 -8.59 6.83 10.49
C PHE A 124 -8.14 5.53 9.84
N TYR A 125 -6.95 5.53 9.24
CA TYR A 125 -6.30 4.31 8.78
C TYR A 125 -4.86 4.30 9.27
N CYS A 126 -4.44 3.23 9.93
CA CYS A 126 -3.08 3.06 10.42
C CYS A 126 -2.45 1.74 9.99
N ILE A 127 -1.13 1.75 9.92
CA ILE A 127 -0.31 0.57 9.65
C ILE A 127 0.88 0.56 10.60
N GLY A 128 1.43 -0.62 10.86
CA GLY A 128 2.74 -0.77 11.49
C GLY A 128 3.83 -0.20 10.58
N SER A 129 4.66 0.68 11.11
CA SER A 129 5.77 1.31 10.38
C SER A 129 7.01 0.39 10.24
N GLY A 130 6.99 -0.77 10.91
CA GLY A 130 8.14 -1.67 11.01
C GLY A 130 9.17 -1.28 12.07
N GLY A 131 9.05 -0.07 12.64
CA GLY A 131 9.89 0.43 13.71
C GLY A 131 9.65 1.91 14.04
N ASP A 132 10.29 2.37 15.10
CA ASP A 132 10.24 3.76 15.54
C ASP A 132 11.30 4.62 14.84
N GLY A 133 11.09 5.93 14.83
CA GLY A 133 12.02 6.91 14.29
C GLY A 133 11.36 7.92 13.36
N THR A 134 12.18 8.73 12.70
CA THR A 134 11.71 9.75 11.76
C THR A 134 11.63 9.17 10.35
N PHE A 135 10.44 9.25 9.75
CA PHE A 135 10.17 8.80 8.39
C PHE A 135 9.75 9.98 7.51
N ASP A 136 10.19 9.98 6.27
CA ASP A 136 9.70 10.91 5.27
C ASP A 136 8.27 10.55 4.85
N VAL A 137 7.39 11.55 4.76
CA VAL A 137 5.99 11.36 4.38
C VAL A 137 5.63 12.24 3.21
N THR A 138 5.13 11.60 2.15
CA THR A 138 4.44 12.24 1.03
C THR A 138 2.95 11.97 1.18
N LEU A 139 2.19 12.93 1.72
CA LEU A 139 0.74 12.85 1.78
C LEU A 139 0.16 13.51 0.52
N ARG A 140 -0.61 12.77 -0.27
CA ARG A 140 -1.13 13.29 -1.55
C ARG A 140 -2.52 12.82 -1.88
N GLN A 141 -3.25 13.67 -2.60
CA GLN A 141 -4.54 13.38 -3.20
C GLN A 141 -4.36 13.18 -4.71
N VAL A 142 -4.99 12.15 -5.25
CA VAL A 142 -5.00 11.85 -6.70
C VAL A 142 -6.40 12.02 -7.28
N GLY A 143 -6.46 12.25 -8.59
CA GLY A 143 -7.69 12.49 -9.35
C GLY A 143 -8.23 11.26 -10.09
N VAL A 144 -7.88 10.07 -9.62
CA VAL A 144 -8.38 8.79 -10.13
C VAL A 144 -9.06 8.05 -8.99
N ASP A 145 -10.01 7.16 -9.28
CA ASP A 145 -10.90 6.52 -8.28
C ASP A 145 -10.22 5.53 -7.31
N GLU A 146 -8.91 5.32 -7.46
CA GLU A 146 -8.11 4.43 -6.61
C GLU A 146 -6.86 5.17 -6.10
N PRO A 147 -6.40 4.90 -4.86
CA PRO A 147 -5.26 5.60 -4.26
C PRO A 147 -3.93 5.09 -4.82
N LEU A 148 -3.65 5.38 -6.08
CA LEU A 148 -2.56 4.75 -6.85
C LEU A 148 -1.28 5.58 -6.90
N LEU A 149 -0.17 4.89 -7.16
CA LEU A 149 1.08 5.55 -7.53
C LEU A 149 1.20 5.77 -9.03
N GLY A 150 2.00 6.76 -9.43
CA GLY A 150 2.43 6.86 -10.82
C GLY A 150 3.31 5.66 -11.18
N PRO A 151 3.24 5.13 -12.41
CA PRO A 151 4.03 3.96 -12.83
C PRO A 151 5.53 4.07 -12.53
N LYS A 152 6.10 5.26 -12.69
CA LYS A 152 7.54 5.53 -12.45
C LYS A 152 7.94 5.45 -10.98
N GLU A 153 7.00 5.55 -10.05
CA GLU A 153 7.25 5.55 -8.60
C GLU A 153 7.31 4.15 -8.02
N TYR A 154 6.55 3.19 -8.59
CA TYR A 154 6.49 1.81 -8.10
C TYR A 154 7.84 1.12 -7.99
N LYS A 155 8.80 1.49 -8.86
CA LYS A 155 10.17 0.94 -8.80
C LYS A 155 10.93 1.25 -7.51
N PHE A 156 10.48 2.24 -6.73
CA PHE A 156 11.06 2.64 -5.44
C PHE A 156 10.23 2.16 -4.24
N ILE A 157 9.14 1.43 -4.49
CA ILE A 157 8.31 0.88 -3.43
C ILE A 157 8.93 -0.43 -2.95
N THR A 158 8.79 -0.71 -1.67
CA THR A 158 9.24 -1.96 -1.05
C THR A 158 8.08 -2.72 -0.43
N ASN A 159 7.00 -2.03 -0.06
CA ASN A 159 5.77 -2.67 0.41
C ASN A 159 4.57 -1.74 0.24
N ASN A 160 3.35 -2.28 0.29
CA ASN A 160 2.12 -1.49 0.27
C ASN A 160 1.05 -2.13 1.14
N SER A 161 0.22 -1.28 1.73
CA SER A 161 -0.93 -1.72 2.52
C SER A 161 -2.10 -2.14 1.61
N LYS A 162 -3.14 -2.71 2.22
CA LYS A 162 -4.48 -2.71 1.61
C LYS A 162 -4.99 -1.28 1.47
N THR A 163 -6.05 -1.14 0.68
CA THR A 163 -6.82 0.09 0.61
C THR A 163 -7.89 0.09 1.69
N SER A 164 -7.93 1.16 2.49
CA SER A 164 -9.03 1.46 3.41
C SER A 164 -9.80 2.68 2.94
N VAL A 165 -10.91 3.00 3.61
CA VAL A 165 -11.66 4.25 3.40
C VAL A 165 -11.63 5.04 4.70
N ILE A 166 -11.28 6.32 4.62
CA ILE A 166 -11.36 7.26 5.74
C ILE A 166 -12.39 8.35 5.44
N LYS A 167 -13.00 8.88 6.49
CA LYS A 167 -13.95 9.99 6.46
C LYS A 167 -13.24 11.29 6.85
N ILE A 168 -13.46 12.34 6.09
CA ILE A 168 -13.04 13.71 6.42
C ILE A 168 -14.29 14.58 6.63
N THR A 169 -14.37 15.19 7.81
CA THR A 169 -15.48 16.01 8.31
C THR A 169 -15.07 17.45 8.63
N SER A 170 -13.83 17.66 9.05
CA SER A 170 -13.29 18.96 9.44
C SER A 170 -12.73 19.78 8.28
N GLY A 171 -12.61 19.18 7.10
CA GLY A 171 -11.93 19.78 5.94
C GLY A 171 -10.41 19.67 6.02
N PHE A 172 -9.87 18.82 6.90
CA PHE A 172 -8.43 18.67 7.08
C PHE A 172 -8.05 17.20 7.20
N VAL A 173 -6.97 16.82 6.51
CA VAL A 173 -6.38 15.49 6.61
C VAL A 173 -4.97 15.60 7.18
N LYS A 174 -4.62 14.67 8.06
CA LYS A 174 -3.32 14.60 8.71
C LYS A 174 -2.77 13.19 8.65
N CYS A 175 -1.48 13.08 8.37
CA CYS A 175 -0.67 11.89 8.56
C CYS A 175 0.32 12.14 9.71
N ALA A 176 0.35 11.26 10.70
CA ALA A 176 1.18 11.40 11.90
C ALA A 176 1.42 10.04 12.57
N ASP A 177 2.15 10.04 13.68
CA ASP A 177 2.10 8.95 14.65
C ASP A 177 0.64 8.68 15.07
N PHE A 178 0.32 7.42 15.39
CA PHE A 178 -1.02 7.00 15.77
C PHE A 178 -1.65 7.83 16.88
N TRP A 179 -0.90 8.19 17.92
CA TRP A 179 -1.46 8.98 19.03
C TRP A 179 -1.68 10.44 18.67
N ASP A 180 -1.00 10.94 17.65
CA ASP A 180 -0.99 12.34 17.28
C ASP A 180 -1.88 12.66 16.08
N VAL A 181 -2.42 11.66 15.37
CA VAL A 181 -3.33 11.88 14.24
C VAL A 181 -4.55 12.69 14.66
N SER A 182 -5.06 12.45 15.87
CA SER A 182 -6.22 13.12 16.47
C SER A 182 -5.90 14.46 17.15
N ARG A 183 -4.62 14.86 17.18
CA ARG A 183 -4.17 16.07 17.87
C ARG A 183 -3.76 17.12 16.83
N SER A 184 -4.68 18.03 16.52
CA SER A 184 -4.47 19.07 15.51
C SER A 184 -3.25 19.97 15.79
N ALA A 185 -2.88 20.17 17.06
CA ALA A 185 -1.74 21.01 17.47
C ALA A 185 -0.38 20.29 17.47
N VAL A 186 -0.35 18.96 17.35
CA VAL A 186 0.91 18.18 17.37
C VAL A 186 1.42 18.00 15.95
N GLY A 187 2.74 17.81 15.80
CA GLY A 187 3.41 17.62 14.50
C GLY A 187 2.79 16.52 13.62
N GLY A 188 3.13 16.56 12.35
CA GLY A 188 2.63 15.66 11.31
C GLY A 188 2.57 16.35 9.96
N VAL A 189 2.19 15.60 8.93
CA VAL A 189 2.04 16.12 7.56
C VAL A 189 0.55 16.20 7.26
N GLY A 190 0.02 17.39 7.01
CA GLY A 190 -1.40 17.59 6.74
C GLY A 190 -1.69 18.81 5.87
N TYR A 191 -2.90 18.85 5.33
CA TYR A 191 -3.40 19.97 4.55
C TYR A 191 -4.94 19.98 4.49
N GLU A 192 -5.50 21.12 4.09
CA GLU A 192 -6.93 21.27 3.86
C GLU A 192 -7.41 20.50 2.63
N ILE A 193 -8.47 19.72 2.82
CA ILE A 193 -9.08 18.87 1.80
C ILE A 193 -10.60 18.95 1.92
N GLU A 194 -11.33 18.68 0.84
CA GLU A 194 -12.79 18.72 0.90
C GLU A 194 -13.34 17.63 1.83
N ASN A 195 -14.46 17.94 2.49
CA ASN A 195 -15.21 16.94 3.24
C ASN A 195 -15.69 15.78 2.33
N GLY A 196 -15.78 14.59 2.89
CA GLY A 196 -16.23 13.39 2.19
C GLY A 196 -15.46 12.14 2.60
N PHE A 197 -15.54 11.11 1.75
CA PHE A 197 -14.84 9.84 1.95
C PHE A 197 -13.66 9.73 0.99
N TYR A 198 -12.59 9.12 1.47
CA TYR A 198 -11.36 8.93 0.71
C TYR A 198 -10.87 7.51 0.85
N LYS A 199 -10.68 6.83 -0.28
CA LYS A 199 -9.84 5.63 -0.31
C LYS A 199 -8.42 6.04 0.01
N THR A 200 -7.75 5.26 0.83
CA THR A 200 -6.39 5.52 1.28
C THR A 200 -5.53 4.26 1.23
N ALA A 201 -4.27 4.43 0.85
CA ALA A 201 -3.27 3.37 0.88
C ALA A 201 -1.90 3.93 1.26
N PHE A 202 -1.13 3.13 1.99
CA PHE A 202 0.25 3.40 2.34
C PHE A 202 1.18 2.62 1.41
N TYR A 203 2.23 3.29 0.96
CA TYR A 203 3.33 2.69 0.20
C TYR A 203 4.64 2.99 0.90
N LEU A 204 5.33 1.95 1.36
CA LEU A 204 6.69 2.08 1.88
C LEU A 204 7.64 2.29 0.71
N LYS A 205 8.37 3.40 0.73
CA LYS A 205 9.25 3.86 -0.32
C LYS A 205 10.67 3.97 0.20
N GLU A 206 11.60 3.43 -0.57
CA GLU A 206 13.02 3.50 -0.30
C GLU A 206 13.76 4.02 -1.54
N ILE A 207 14.50 5.11 -1.35
CA ILE A 207 15.53 5.57 -2.27
C ILE A 207 16.80 5.67 -1.45
N ARG A 208 17.73 4.74 -1.70
CA ARG A 208 19.00 4.64 -0.99
C ARG A 208 19.65 6.02 -0.77
N ASP A 209 19.97 6.31 0.49
CA ASP A 209 20.60 7.54 0.97
C ASP A 209 19.85 8.85 0.65
N LYS A 210 18.56 8.78 0.27
CA LYS A 210 17.76 9.97 -0.14
C LYS A 210 16.37 10.05 0.46
N TYR A 211 15.69 8.92 0.62
CA TYR A 211 14.31 8.87 1.09
C TYR A 211 14.03 7.54 1.75
N PHE A 212 13.52 7.56 2.96
CA PHE A 212 12.96 6.38 3.60
C PHE A 212 11.68 6.76 4.35
N GLY A 213 10.56 6.19 3.92
CA GLY A 213 9.28 6.43 4.56
C GLY A 213 8.10 6.16 3.65
N PHE A 214 7.01 6.89 3.86
CA PHE A 214 5.70 6.52 3.33
C PHE A 214 5.20 7.50 2.28
N VAL A 215 4.65 6.97 1.19
CA VAL A 215 3.75 7.71 0.32
C VAL A 215 2.33 7.30 0.69
N VAL A 216 1.55 8.25 1.20
CA VAL A 216 0.16 8.07 1.60
C VAL A 216 -0.72 8.71 0.54
N VAL A 217 -1.50 7.89 -0.15
CA VAL A 217 -2.30 8.34 -1.29
C VAL A 217 -3.78 8.32 -0.93
N LEU A 218 -4.45 9.44 -1.20
CA LEU A 218 -5.88 9.64 -1.00
C LEU A 218 -6.58 9.77 -2.36
N SER A 219 -7.68 9.04 -2.54
CA SER A 219 -8.58 9.17 -3.69
C SER A 219 -9.98 9.43 -3.17
N LYS A 220 -10.61 10.53 -3.59
CA LYS A 220 -11.99 10.84 -3.20
C LYS A 220 -12.94 9.75 -3.70
N THR A 221 -13.96 9.42 -2.92
CA THR A 221 -14.94 8.39 -3.29
C THR A 221 -16.30 8.67 -2.65
N ASP A 222 -17.36 8.15 -3.27
CA ASP A 222 -18.70 8.12 -2.69
C ASP A 222 -18.97 6.81 -1.92
N LYS A 223 -18.03 5.85 -1.96
CA LYS A 223 -18.18 4.55 -1.30
C LYS A 223 -17.78 4.66 0.18
N ILE A 224 -18.69 4.24 1.05
CA ILE A 224 -18.52 4.29 2.51
C ILE A 224 -17.84 3.01 3.04
N TYR A 225 -17.85 1.91 2.27
CA TYR A 225 -17.32 0.61 2.70
C TYR A 225 -15.99 0.27 2.01
N ALA A 226 -15.01 -0.08 2.82
CA ALA A 226 -13.75 -0.73 2.44
C ALA A 226 -13.83 -2.25 2.68
N PRO A 227 -12.93 -3.08 2.14
CA PRO A 227 -12.80 -4.47 2.61
C PRO A 227 -12.54 -4.49 4.12
N GLU A 228 -13.24 -5.36 4.84
CA GLU A 228 -13.12 -5.48 6.30
C GLU A 228 -11.68 -5.84 6.69
N LEU A 229 -11.03 -4.94 7.42
CA LEU A 229 -9.72 -5.18 7.99
C LEU A 229 -9.87 -6.10 9.21
N THR A 230 -9.02 -7.12 9.27
CA THR A 230 -9.01 -8.09 10.37
C THR A 230 -7.89 -7.84 11.38
N GLU A 231 -6.88 -7.07 10.98
CA GLU A 231 -5.67 -6.77 11.77
C GLU A 231 -5.02 -5.46 11.28
N ILE A 232 -4.08 -4.94 12.06
CA ILE A 232 -3.22 -3.82 11.65
C ILE A 232 -2.07 -4.42 10.82
N GLU A 233 -1.99 -4.06 9.55
CA GLU A 233 -0.91 -4.52 8.67
C GLU A 233 0.40 -3.81 9.02
N THR A 234 1.52 -4.54 8.98
CA THR A 234 2.86 -3.95 9.13
C THR A 234 3.55 -3.87 7.78
N LEU A 235 4.03 -2.68 7.41
CA LEU A 235 4.92 -2.49 6.26
C LEU A 235 6.36 -2.40 6.76
N GLY A 236 7.04 -3.54 6.83
CA GLY A 236 8.43 -3.68 7.27
C GLY A 236 8.92 -5.11 7.12
#